data_AF-A0A644VLX0-F1
#
_entry.id   AF-A0A644VLX0-F1
#
_cell.length_a   1.000
_cell.length_b   1.000
_cell.length_c   1.000
_cell.angle_alpha   90.00
_cell.angle_beta   90.00
_cell.angle_gamma   90.00
#
_symmetry.space_group_name_H-M   'P 1'
#
loop_
_entity.id
_entity.type
_entity.pdbx_description
1 polymer ?
#
loop_
_entity_poly.entity_id
_entity_poly.type
_entity_poly.pdbx_seq_one_letter_code
_entity_poly.pdbx_strand_id
1 'polypeptide(L)'
;MRKIVLIIVFIMIGLQGKSQQVYDTIIYYPPAVLNCPMWMDSVNLNNTNDPSAYYQIFYHYRLLKIQCGYNIRSLYGLNVIGASDTIYVRNRAFAQPYHLDSTVLVIGVAAKVYGRKGNTAYNYFRLMDSSKTEIAHCTIPISNPNSYYQIQQGKYYFNNQVMLKDFYIAADVGNGYEDCTYEFDHTCSFTDTSCLKIDRGCYEDEYPYLLKRNATQWTRFDQDTVYNYYRKMHIGFFPIILIPRPDSSNLVNDIDNTCNVFPNPAKDRLKVISQFKVKDIEIYNISGIKVKTIAINSYEKFVDISDLIAGTYIVKLHTPRGIATKKLLVE
;
A
#
# COMPACT_ATOMS: atom_id res chain seq x y z
N MET A 1 -16.91 -15.82 2.10
CA MET A 1 -17.28 -14.46 2.57
C MET A 1 -17.41 -14.47 4.09
N ARG A 2 -16.31 -14.26 4.83
CA ARG A 2 -16.37 -13.96 6.26
C ARG A 2 -16.16 -12.45 6.39
N LYS A 3 -17.25 -11.73 6.61
CA LYS A 3 -17.22 -10.31 6.99
C LYS A 3 -16.53 -10.24 8.34
N ILE A 4 -15.32 -9.68 8.40
CA ILE A 4 -14.67 -9.35 9.67
C ILE A 4 -15.39 -8.11 10.16
N VAL A 5 -16.13 -8.29 11.25
CA VAL A 5 -17.00 -7.30 11.84
C VAL A 5 -16.11 -6.33 12.64
N LEU A 6 -15.79 -5.19 12.04
CA LEU A 6 -15.11 -4.08 12.71
C LEU A 6 -16.18 -3.26 13.45
N ILE A 7 -16.60 -3.75 14.63
CA ILE A 7 -17.48 -2.99 15.52
C ILE A 7 -16.62 -1.95 16.26
N ILE A 8 -16.51 -0.75 15.69
CA ILE A 8 -16.12 0.44 16.44
C ILE A 8 -17.40 1.03 17.03
N VAL A 9 -17.69 0.71 18.29
CA VAL A 9 -18.79 1.32 19.04
C VAL A 9 -18.42 2.78 19.33
N PHE A 10 -19.04 3.72 18.63
CA PHE A 10 -19.05 5.13 19.04
C PHE A 10 -19.99 5.30 20.23
N ILE A 11 -19.43 5.55 21.41
CA ILE A 11 -20.20 6.07 22.54
C ILE A 11 -20.27 7.60 22.38
N MET A 12 -21.44 8.09 21.95
CA MET A 12 -21.84 9.48 22.13
C MET A 12 -22.07 9.72 23.63
N ILE A 13 -21.04 10.15 24.36
CA ILE A 13 -21.23 10.78 25.67
C ILE A 13 -21.07 12.28 25.50
N GLY A 14 -22.19 12.96 25.76
CA GLY A 14 -22.25 14.41 25.86
C GLY A 14 -21.23 14.96 26.85
N LEU A 15 -20.81 16.17 26.54
CA LEU A 15 -20.01 17.06 27.36
C LEU A 15 -20.29 16.91 28.86
N GLN A 16 -19.33 16.37 29.59
CA GLN A 16 -18.91 16.87 30.91
C GLN A 16 -17.64 16.14 31.37
N GLY A 17 -16.53 16.89 31.33
CA GLY A 17 -15.25 16.63 32.00
C GLY A 17 -14.63 15.26 31.79
N LYS A 18 -13.62 15.14 30.92
CA LYS A 18 -12.70 13.98 30.89
C LYS A 18 -11.41 14.34 30.16
N SER A 19 -10.33 13.68 30.54
CA SER A 19 -8.96 13.86 30.07
C SER A 19 -8.85 14.09 28.57
N GLN A 20 -7.84 14.86 28.15
CA GLN A 20 -7.49 15.09 26.75
C GLN A 20 -7.44 13.74 26.02
N GLN A 21 -8.42 13.47 25.15
CA GLN A 21 -8.54 12.23 24.39
C GLN A 21 -7.25 12.04 23.59
N VAL A 22 -6.48 11.02 23.93
CA VAL A 22 -5.17 10.80 23.32
C VAL A 22 -5.34 9.89 22.11
N TYR A 23 -4.76 10.28 20.98
CA TYR A 23 -4.84 9.53 19.73
C TYR A 23 -3.53 8.79 19.46
N ASP A 24 -3.63 7.66 18.76
CA ASP A 24 -2.50 6.96 18.14
C ASP A 24 -2.49 7.24 16.64
N THR A 25 -1.31 7.55 16.10
CA THR A 25 -1.08 7.73 14.67
C THR A 25 -0.74 6.40 14.03
N ILE A 26 -1.55 5.99 13.06
CA ILE A 26 -1.51 4.67 12.45
C ILE A 26 -1.43 4.81 10.92
N ILE A 27 -0.61 3.99 10.28
CA ILE A 27 -0.71 3.76 8.84
C ILE A 27 -1.71 2.63 8.63
N TYR A 28 -2.83 2.93 7.97
CA TYR A 28 -3.83 1.93 7.65
C TYR A 28 -3.40 1.16 6.39
N TYR A 29 -3.23 -0.15 6.56
CA TYR A 29 -3.00 -1.09 5.48
C TYR A 29 -4.27 -1.91 5.29
N PRO A 30 -4.92 -1.84 4.12
CA PRO A 30 -6.07 -2.67 3.87
C PRO A 30 -5.78 -4.16 4.03
N PRO A 31 -6.66 -4.95 4.68
CA PRO A 31 -6.47 -6.39 4.84
C PRO A 31 -6.22 -7.11 3.51
N ALA A 32 -6.89 -6.66 2.45
CA ALA A 32 -6.79 -7.22 1.11
C ALA A 32 -5.37 -7.13 0.53
N VAL A 33 -4.55 -6.14 0.93
CA VAL A 33 -3.21 -5.92 0.37
C VAL A 33 -2.09 -6.41 1.27
N LEU A 34 -2.40 -6.93 2.47
CA LEU A 34 -1.39 -7.41 3.43
C LEU A 34 -0.57 -8.60 2.93
N ASN A 35 -1.15 -9.44 2.07
CA ASN A 35 -0.48 -10.63 1.52
C ASN A 35 0.05 -10.39 0.11
N CYS A 36 0.14 -9.14 -0.30
CA CYS A 36 0.26 -8.78 -1.69
C CYS A 36 1.63 -8.18 -1.94
N PRO A 37 2.42 -8.77 -2.84
CA PRO A 37 3.66 -8.14 -3.25
C PRO A 37 3.36 -6.74 -3.81
N MET A 38 4.13 -5.77 -3.35
CA MET A 38 4.14 -4.41 -3.89
C MET A 38 5.43 -4.20 -4.65
N TRP A 39 5.34 -3.52 -5.77
CA TRP A 39 6.43 -3.28 -6.70
C TRP A 39 6.52 -1.78 -7.02
N MET A 40 7.75 -1.30 -7.17
CA MET A 40 8.02 -0.01 -7.79
C MET A 40 8.14 -0.23 -9.31
N ASP A 41 7.54 0.64 -10.12
CA ASP A 41 7.51 0.54 -11.60
C ASP A 41 8.89 0.35 -12.27
N SER A 42 9.96 0.71 -11.57
CA SER A 42 11.33 0.84 -12.07
C SER A 42 12.30 -0.22 -11.59
N VAL A 43 11.87 -1.35 -11.03
CA VAL A 43 12.82 -2.45 -10.74
C VAL A 43 13.25 -3.11 -12.05
N ASN A 44 14.24 -2.45 -12.67
CA ASN A 44 14.99 -2.95 -13.78
C ASN A 44 15.75 -4.20 -13.31
N LEU A 45 15.55 -5.27 -14.09
CA LEU A 45 16.16 -6.59 -14.09
C LEU A 45 17.48 -6.69 -13.31
N ASN A 46 17.52 -7.60 -12.33
CA ASN A 46 18.70 -8.29 -11.76
C ASN A 46 18.76 -8.35 -10.22
N ASN A 47 17.62 -8.33 -9.52
CA ASN A 47 17.61 -8.87 -8.15
C ASN A 47 17.19 -10.35 -8.19
N THR A 48 18.17 -11.25 -8.10
CA THR A 48 17.91 -12.71 -8.02
C THR A 48 17.20 -13.12 -6.73
N ASN A 49 17.16 -12.24 -5.73
CA ASN A 49 16.51 -12.46 -4.43
C ASN A 49 15.14 -11.79 -4.32
N ASP A 50 14.69 -11.06 -5.36
CA ASP A 50 13.38 -10.43 -5.41
C ASP A 50 12.63 -10.87 -6.67
N PRO A 51 11.47 -11.54 -6.55
CA PRO A 51 10.69 -11.96 -7.70
C PRO A 51 10.29 -10.79 -8.62
N SER A 52 10.41 -9.52 -8.18
CA SER A 52 10.21 -8.32 -9.00
C SER A 52 11.00 -8.30 -10.32
N ALA A 53 12.20 -8.89 -10.36
CA ALA A 53 13.03 -8.91 -11.57
C ALA A 53 12.38 -9.70 -12.73
N TYR A 54 11.49 -10.66 -12.44
CA TYR A 54 10.76 -11.42 -13.46
C TYR A 54 9.53 -10.66 -13.99
N TYR A 55 9.03 -9.66 -13.26
CA TYR A 55 7.81 -8.93 -13.59
C TYR A 55 8.13 -7.51 -14.05
N GLN A 56 9.00 -7.36 -15.05
CA GLN A 56 8.99 -6.14 -15.83
C GLN A 56 7.59 -6.00 -16.44
N ILE A 57 6.81 -5.09 -15.88
CA ILE A 57 5.41 -4.88 -16.23
C ILE A 57 5.27 -4.55 -17.74
N PHE A 58 6.31 -3.94 -18.33
CA PHE A 58 6.40 -3.61 -19.75
C PHE A 58 6.76 -4.77 -20.68
N TYR A 59 7.56 -5.74 -20.21
CA TYR A 59 7.76 -6.99 -20.95
C TYR A 59 6.40 -7.69 -21.13
N HIS A 60 5.57 -7.65 -20.09
CA HIS A 60 4.24 -8.26 -20.11
C HIS A 60 3.24 -7.55 -21.02
N TYR A 61 3.30 -6.22 -21.19
CA TYR A 61 2.50 -5.55 -22.23
C TYR A 61 2.84 -6.00 -23.64
N ARG A 62 4.14 -6.12 -23.94
CA ARG A 62 4.61 -6.66 -25.21
C ARG A 62 4.14 -8.11 -25.38
N LEU A 63 4.20 -8.92 -24.32
CA LEU A 63 3.67 -10.29 -24.32
C LEU A 63 2.15 -10.33 -24.50
N LEU A 64 1.37 -9.45 -23.87
CA LEU A 64 -0.09 -9.39 -24.05
C LEU A 64 -0.46 -9.12 -25.51
N LYS A 65 0.29 -8.24 -26.18
CA LYS A 65 0.11 -7.97 -27.60
C LYS A 65 0.51 -9.16 -28.47
N ILE A 66 1.71 -9.74 -28.23
CA ILE A 66 2.27 -10.81 -29.05
C ILE A 66 1.53 -12.15 -28.83
N GLN A 67 1.27 -12.50 -27.58
CA GLN A 67 0.72 -13.81 -27.17
C GLN A 67 -0.81 -13.80 -27.08
N CYS A 68 -1.44 -12.68 -26.71
CA CYS A 68 -2.91 -12.60 -26.61
C CYS A 68 -3.58 -11.89 -27.78
N GLY A 69 -2.82 -11.33 -28.73
CA GLY A 69 -3.38 -10.57 -29.85
C GLY A 69 -4.12 -9.30 -29.44
N TYR A 70 -3.94 -8.81 -28.20
CA TYR A 70 -4.63 -7.61 -27.76
C TYR A 70 -4.13 -6.37 -28.52
N ASN A 71 -5.07 -5.55 -29.01
CA ASN A 71 -4.78 -4.29 -29.68
C ASN A 71 -4.50 -3.16 -28.67
N ILE A 72 -3.50 -3.38 -27.81
CA ILE A 72 -3.04 -2.39 -26.83
C ILE A 72 -1.94 -1.56 -27.49
N ARG A 73 -2.05 -0.24 -27.40
CA ARG A 73 -1.02 0.67 -27.89
C ARG A 73 0.22 0.54 -26.99
N SER A 74 1.37 0.23 -27.58
CA SER A 74 2.61 -0.06 -26.84
C SER A 74 3.04 1.12 -25.97
N LEU A 75 3.18 0.91 -24.67
CA LEU A 75 3.70 1.88 -23.70
C LEU A 75 5.22 1.78 -23.56
N TYR A 76 5.96 1.65 -24.67
CA TYR A 76 7.38 1.28 -24.66
C TYR A 76 8.19 2.22 -23.73
N GLY A 77 8.72 1.69 -22.61
CA GLY A 77 9.54 2.44 -21.64
C GLY A 77 8.78 3.34 -20.64
N LEU A 78 7.49 3.11 -20.39
CA LEU A 78 6.65 4.03 -19.60
C LEU A 78 6.09 3.42 -18.30
N ASN A 79 6.43 3.97 -17.13
CA ASN A 79 5.88 3.60 -15.81
C ASN A 79 4.33 3.51 -15.76
N VAL A 80 3.77 2.52 -15.04
CA VAL A 80 2.31 2.31 -14.96
C VAL A 80 1.67 3.37 -14.06
N ILE A 81 2.24 3.58 -12.87
CA ILE A 81 1.86 4.54 -11.84
C ILE A 81 3.02 5.52 -11.62
N GLY A 82 3.11 6.49 -12.53
CA GLY A 82 4.06 7.59 -12.48
C GLY A 82 3.86 8.54 -13.66
N ALA A 83 4.77 9.49 -13.90
CA ALA A 83 4.62 10.30 -15.10
C ALA A 83 5.11 9.56 -16.34
N SER A 84 4.13 8.92 -16.95
CA SER A 84 4.17 8.44 -18.32
C SER A 84 3.29 9.32 -19.18
N ASP A 85 3.54 10.64 -19.13
CA ASP A 85 3.02 11.54 -20.15
C ASP A 85 3.81 11.32 -21.44
N THR A 86 3.42 10.30 -22.18
CA THR A 86 3.54 10.41 -23.62
C THR A 86 2.31 11.12 -24.17
N ILE A 87 2.45 11.63 -25.39
CA ILE A 87 1.33 12.11 -26.21
C ILE A 87 0.16 11.11 -26.31
N TYR A 88 0.36 9.84 -25.92
CA TYR A 88 -0.63 8.75 -26.04
C TYR A 88 -1.47 8.50 -24.78
N VAL A 89 -0.92 8.61 -23.56
CA VAL A 89 -1.65 8.24 -22.32
C VAL A 89 -2.14 9.46 -21.56
N ARG A 90 -1.33 10.53 -21.52
CA ARG A 90 -1.68 11.86 -21.00
C ARG A 90 -2.30 11.85 -19.59
N ASN A 91 -1.77 11.06 -18.65
CA ASN A 91 -2.26 11.11 -17.26
C ASN A 91 -1.77 12.38 -16.55
N ARG A 92 -2.60 12.89 -15.63
CA ARG A 92 -2.33 14.04 -14.76
C ARG A 92 -2.31 13.65 -13.29
N ALA A 93 -3.12 12.68 -12.89
CA ALA A 93 -3.14 12.19 -11.51
C ALA A 93 -3.66 10.76 -11.46
N PHE A 94 -3.34 10.07 -10.37
CA PHE A 94 -3.92 8.79 -9.99
C PHE A 94 -4.58 8.92 -8.62
N ALA A 95 -5.59 8.09 -8.35
CA ALA A 95 -6.24 8.04 -7.05
C ALA A 95 -6.56 6.62 -6.61
N GLN A 96 -6.33 6.35 -5.33
CA GLN A 96 -6.70 5.11 -4.64
C GLN A 96 -7.92 5.37 -3.76
N PRO A 97 -9.05 4.66 -3.97
CA PRO A 97 -10.23 4.72 -3.10
C PRO A 97 -10.00 4.00 -1.77
N TYR A 98 -10.69 4.47 -0.73
CA TYR A 98 -10.79 3.86 0.59
C TYR A 98 -12.24 3.93 1.10
N HIS A 99 -12.74 2.79 1.57
CA HIS A 99 -14.08 2.63 2.14
C HIS A 99 -13.97 1.96 3.51
N LEU A 100 -13.93 2.76 4.57
CA LEU A 100 -13.75 2.25 5.92
C LEU A 100 -15.09 1.89 6.57
N ASP A 101 -15.07 0.97 7.53
CA ASP A 101 -16.29 0.59 8.27
C ASP A 101 -16.82 1.73 9.16
N SER A 102 -15.96 2.68 9.54
CA SER A 102 -16.29 3.81 10.40
C SER A 102 -15.54 5.07 9.97
N THR A 103 -16.05 6.24 10.35
CA THR A 103 -15.36 7.51 10.13
C THR A 103 -14.06 7.55 10.93
N VAL A 104 -12.96 7.84 10.25
CA VAL A 104 -11.63 8.01 10.87
C VAL A 104 -11.11 9.40 10.57
N LEU A 105 -10.24 9.89 11.44
CA LEU A 105 -9.55 11.15 11.21
C LEU A 105 -8.32 10.89 10.33
N VAL A 106 -8.40 11.25 9.05
CA VAL A 106 -7.30 11.12 8.08
C VAL A 106 -6.40 12.34 8.19
N ILE A 107 -5.11 12.11 8.39
CA ILE A 107 -4.11 13.17 8.65
C ILE A 107 -2.95 13.17 7.66
N GLY A 108 -2.86 12.18 6.78
CA GLY A 108 -1.78 12.09 5.81
C GLY A 108 -1.83 10.83 4.97
N VAL A 109 -0.74 10.61 4.24
CA VAL A 109 -0.49 9.42 3.42
C VAL A 109 0.93 8.93 3.66
N ALA A 110 1.09 7.62 3.78
CA ALA A 110 2.36 6.92 3.80
C ALA A 110 2.57 6.22 2.46
N ALA A 111 3.59 6.66 1.71
CA ALA A 111 3.85 6.16 0.36
C ALA A 111 5.36 6.10 0.11
N LYS A 112 5.78 5.15 -0.74
CA LYS A 112 7.11 5.22 -1.35
C LYS A 112 7.06 6.13 -2.56
N VAL A 113 7.99 7.06 -2.64
CA VAL A 113 8.09 8.02 -3.73
C VAL A 113 9.51 7.99 -4.29
N TYR A 114 9.61 7.64 -5.56
CA TYR A 114 10.87 7.71 -6.32
C TYR A 114 10.75 8.74 -7.43
N GLY A 115 11.87 9.35 -7.82
CA GLY A 115 11.94 10.27 -8.95
C GLY A 115 11.88 11.75 -8.59
N ARG A 116 12.19 12.57 -9.60
CA ARG A 116 12.32 14.02 -9.59
C ARG A 116 11.59 14.68 -10.76
N LYS A 117 10.76 15.67 -10.49
CA LYS A 117 10.22 16.55 -11.55
C LYS A 117 11.22 17.65 -11.96
N GLY A 118 11.11 18.11 -13.21
CA GLY A 118 11.63 19.39 -13.69
C GLY A 118 11.01 20.62 -12.97
N ASN A 119 11.75 21.74 -13.00
CA ASN A 119 11.74 22.85 -12.03
C ASN A 119 10.45 23.69 -11.81
N THR A 120 9.27 23.38 -12.36
CA THR A 120 8.20 24.40 -12.50
C THR A 120 6.80 24.11 -11.93
N ALA A 121 6.53 23.01 -11.20
CA ALA A 121 5.27 22.91 -10.45
C ALA A 121 5.32 21.89 -9.30
N TYR A 122 4.79 22.27 -8.14
CA TYR A 122 4.53 21.35 -7.02
C TYR A 122 3.51 20.29 -7.42
N ASN A 123 3.82 19.02 -7.14
CA ASN A 123 2.86 17.93 -7.19
C ASN A 123 2.40 17.65 -5.76
N TYR A 124 1.14 17.27 -5.61
CA TYR A 124 0.53 17.08 -4.30
C TYR A 124 0.01 15.66 -4.16
N PHE A 125 0.12 15.12 -2.95
CA PHE A 125 -0.89 14.18 -2.49
C PHE A 125 -2.13 14.98 -2.09
N ARG A 126 -3.30 14.53 -2.53
CA ARG A 126 -4.59 15.16 -2.29
C ARG A 126 -5.52 14.17 -1.61
N LEU A 127 -6.15 14.60 -0.53
CA LEU A 127 -7.26 13.90 0.09
C LEU A 127 -8.55 14.42 -0.53
N MET A 128 -9.35 13.52 -1.09
CA MET A 128 -10.62 13.86 -1.73
C MET A 128 -11.79 13.16 -1.05
N ASP A 129 -12.95 13.80 -1.02
CA ASP A 129 -14.19 13.21 -0.51
C ASP A 129 -14.82 12.22 -1.52
N SER A 130 -15.97 11.65 -1.16
CA SER A 130 -16.76 10.76 -2.02
C SER A 130 -17.17 11.40 -3.35
N SER A 131 -17.29 12.73 -3.41
CA SER A 131 -17.58 13.50 -4.63
C SER A 131 -16.33 13.78 -5.49
N LYS A 132 -15.15 13.32 -5.05
CA LYS A 132 -13.83 13.56 -5.66
C LYS A 132 -13.43 15.04 -5.63
N THR A 133 -13.96 15.78 -4.66
CA THR A 133 -13.56 17.15 -4.35
C THR A 133 -12.39 17.12 -3.37
N GLU A 134 -11.35 17.92 -3.63
CA GLU A 134 -10.22 18.03 -2.71
C GLU A 134 -10.62 18.70 -1.39
N ILE A 135 -10.19 18.09 -0.29
CA ILE A 135 -10.42 18.60 1.07
C ILE A 135 -9.10 18.97 1.77
N ALA A 136 -8.02 18.25 1.46
CA ALA A 136 -6.70 18.50 2.05
C ALA A 136 -5.60 18.07 1.08
N HIS A 137 -4.39 18.60 1.25
CA HIS A 137 -3.25 18.21 0.43
C HIS A 137 -1.92 18.36 1.18
N CYS A 138 -0.89 17.74 0.64
CA CYS A 138 0.50 17.96 1.04
C CYS A 138 1.43 17.85 -0.16
N THR A 139 2.55 18.56 -0.13
CA THR A 139 3.53 18.53 -1.21
C THR A 139 4.25 17.18 -1.26
N ILE A 140 4.48 16.69 -2.48
CA ILE A 140 5.36 15.56 -2.74
C ILE A 140 6.78 16.13 -2.88
N PRO A 141 7.70 15.88 -1.94
CA PRO A 141 9.05 16.43 -1.98
C PRO A 141 9.86 15.78 -3.09
N ILE A 142 10.89 16.50 -3.55
CA ILE A 142 11.86 15.97 -4.51
C ILE A 142 12.60 14.80 -3.85
N SER A 143 12.49 13.61 -4.43
CA SER A 143 13.13 12.40 -3.95
C SER A 143 14.31 12.09 -4.87
N ASN A 144 15.54 12.08 -4.34
CA ASN A 144 16.74 11.69 -5.08
C ASN A 144 17.49 10.55 -4.37
N PRO A 145 16.88 9.36 -4.23
CA PRO A 145 17.54 8.25 -3.57
C PRO A 145 18.63 7.68 -4.48
N ASN A 146 19.79 7.36 -3.90
CA ASN A 146 20.97 6.83 -4.60
C ASN A 146 20.71 5.47 -5.29
N SER A 147 19.61 4.78 -4.94
CA SER A 147 19.24 3.48 -5.51
C SER A 147 17.76 3.14 -5.26
N TYR A 148 17.13 2.47 -6.22
CA TYR A 148 15.77 1.92 -6.13
C TYR A 148 15.56 0.97 -4.94
N TYR A 149 16.60 0.24 -4.52
CA TYR A 149 16.52 -0.73 -3.43
C TYR A 149 16.48 -0.10 -2.03
N GLN A 150 16.68 1.22 -1.93
CA GLN A 150 16.78 1.95 -0.67
C GLN A 150 15.63 2.93 -0.44
N ILE A 151 14.58 2.89 -1.27
CA ILE A 151 13.42 3.77 -1.11
C ILE A 151 12.66 3.35 0.15
N GLN A 152 12.68 4.21 1.15
CA GLN A 152 11.90 4.05 2.37
C GLN A 152 10.50 4.63 2.18
N GLN A 153 9.52 4.08 2.91
CA GLN A 153 8.17 4.64 2.94
C GLN A 153 8.17 5.97 3.69
N GLY A 154 7.90 7.04 2.96
CA GLY A 154 7.74 8.38 3.51
C GLY A 154 6.38 8.54 4.20
N LYS A 155 6.28 9.52 5.11
CA LYS A 155 5.02 9.95 5.73
C LYS A 155 4.77 11.41 5.36
N TYR A 156 3.67 11.68 4.70
CA TYR A 156 3.31 13.01 4.19
C TYR A 156 2.01 13.45 4.84
N TYR A 157 2.06 14.50 5.66
CA TYR A 157 0.91 14.94 6.44
C TYR A 157 0.16 16.06 5.71
N PHE A 158 -1.16 15.93 5.64
CA PHE A 158 -2.01 16.91 5.00
C PHE A 158 -2.07 18.22 5.79
N ASN A 159 -2.33 19.32 5.09
CA ASN A 159 -2.53 20.64 5.67
C ASN A 159 -3.79 20.75 6.56
N ASN A 160 -4.71 19.79 6.47
CA ASN A 160 -5.91 19.71 7.28
C ASN A 160 -6.20 18.25 7.67
N GLN A 161 -6.85 18.05 8.82
CA GLN A 161 -7.28 16.73 9.31
C GLN A 161 -8.78 16.62 9.15
N VAL A 162 -9.26 15.53 8.54
CA VAL A 162 -10.69 15.41 8.17
C VAL A 162 -11.22 14.06 8.59
N MET A 163 -12.40 14.05 9.23
CA MET A 163 -13.12 12.81 9.52
C MET A 163 -13.83 12.32 8.26
N LEU A 164 -13.38 11.18 7.74
CA LEU A 164 -13.92 10.58 6.53
C LEU A 164 -14.14 9.09 6.74
N LYS A 165 -15.20 8.57 6.13
CA LYS A 165 -15.45 7.13 6.00
C LYS A 165 -15.04 6.65 4.61
N ASP A 166 -15.54 7.36 3.60
CA ASP A 166 -15.28 7.12 2.19
C ASP A 166 -14.45 8.28 1.64
N PHE A 167 -13.28 7.98 1.09
CA PHE A 167 -12.37 9.00 0.57
C PHE A 167 -11.42 8.43 -0.48
N TYR A 168 -10.69 9.32 -1.14
CA TYR A 168 -9.66 8.96 -2.09
C TYR A 168 -8.36 9.66 -1.72
N ILE A 169 -7.25 8.96 -1.86
CA ILE A 169 -5.93 9.58 -1.85
C ILE A 169 -5.45 9.65 -3.30
N ALA A 170 -5.27 10.86 -3.80
CA ALA A 170 -4.74 11.12 -5.12
C ALA A 170 -3.30 11.61 -5.06
N ALA A 171 -2.54 11.36 -6.12
CA ALA A 171 -1.23 11.92 -6.33
C ALA A 171 -1.17 12.55 -7.72
N ASP A 172 -0.73 13.80 -7.79
CA ASP A 172 -0.43 14.44 -9.07
C ASP A 172 0.80 13.80 -9.71
N VAL A 173 0.70 13.48 -11.00
CA VAL A 173 1.84 13.08 -11.82
C VAL A 173 2.19 14.22 -12.78
N GLY A 174 3.44 14.67 -12.71
CA GLY A 174 3.91 15.89 -13.36
C GLY A 174 3.91 15.82 -14.89
N ASN A 175 4.14 16.98 -15.52
CA ASN A 175 4.50 17.05 -16.93
C ASN A 175 6.01 16.98 -17.08
N GLY A 176 6.50 15.91 -17.68
CA GLY A 176 7.91 15.75 -18.00
C GLY A 176 8.05 14.85 -19.21
N TYR A 177 8.73 15.35 -20.23
CA TYR A 177 9.37 14.55 -21.28
C TYR A 177 10.69 13.93 -20.78
N GLU A 178 10.98 14.04 -19.48
CA GLU A 178 12.25 13.66 -18.85
C GLU A 178 12.09 12.36 -18.06
N ASP A 179 13.12 11.50 -18.14
CA ASP A 179 13.19 10.10 -17.68
C ASP A 179 13.05 9.87 -16.15
N CYS A 180 12.70 10.88 -15.36
CA CYS A 180 12.84 10.83 -13.90
C CYS A 180 11.57 11.23 -13.14
N THR A 181 10.36 10.96 -13.60
CA THR A 181 9.16 11.48 -12.92
C THR A 181 8.78 10.72 -11.64
N TYR A 182 7.82 11.24 -10.84
CA TYR A 182 7.41 10.54 -9.62
C TYR A 182 6.81 9.17 -9.94
N GLU A 183 7.26 8.17 -9.19
CA GLU A 183 6.84 6.78 -9.24
C GLU A 183 6.38 6.33 -7.86
N PHE A 184 5.45 5.38 -7.85
CA PHE A 184 4.85 4.89 -6.63
C PHE A 184 4.77 3.37 -6.60
N ASP A 185 4.93 2.81 -5.38
CA ASP A 185 4.70 1.39 -5.13
C ASP A 185 3.25 1.03 -5.49
N HIS A 186 3.04 -0.11 -6.13
CA HIS A 186 1.71 -0.63 -6.43
C HIS A 186 1.75 -2.16 -6.55
N THR A 187 0.59 -2.82 -6.46
CA THR A 187 0.50 -4.24 -6.81
C THR A 187 0.36 -4.41 -8.34
N CYS A 188 0.94 -5.42 -8.95
CA CYS A 188 0.76 -5.80 -10.34
C CYS A 188 -0.61 -6.46 -10.57
N SER A 189 -1.27 -6.23 -11.70
CA SER A 189 -2.50 -6.95 -12.08
C SER A 189 -2.52 -7.26 -13.57
N PHE A 190 -2.81 -8.51 -13.92
CA PHE A 190 -3.45 -8.92 -15.18
C PHE A 190 -4.38 -10.12 -14.93
N THR A 191 -5.62 -10.07 -15.41
CA THR A 191 -6.72 -10.86 -14.84
C THR A 191 -6.83 -12.31 -15.34
N ASP A 192 -7.71 -13.12 -14.74
CA ASP A 192 -8.04 -14.50 -15.16
C ASP A 192 -8.45 -14.63 -16.64
N THR A 193 -8.93 -13.53 -17.22
CA THR A 193 -9.33 -13.41 -18.63
C THR A 193 -8.18 -13.06 -19.57
N SER A 194 -6.99 -12.73 -19.05
CA SER A 194 -5.80 -12.48 -19.87
C SER A 194 -5.15 -13.80 -20.26
N CYS A 195 -4.64 -13.91 -21.49
CA CYS A 195 -4.03 -15.16 -21.95
C CYS A 195 -2.74 -15.52 -21.18
N LEU A 196 -2.10 -14.54 -20.52
CA LEU A 196 -0.89 -14.74 -19.71
C LEU A 196 -1.20 -15.28 -18.31
N LYS A 197 -2.45 -15.16 -17.83
CA LYS A 197 -2.90 -15.63 -16.51
C LYS A 197 -2.03 -15.18 -15.33
N ILE A 198 -1.49 -13.96 -15.35
CA ILE A 198 -0.67 -13.40 -14.25
C ILE A 198 -1.56 -12.57 -13.32
N ASP A 199 -2.30 -13.22 -12.43
CA ASP A 199 -3.08 -12.51 -11.40
C ASP A 199 -2.30 -12.47 -10.08
N ARG A 200 -1.60 -11.35 -9.86
CA ARG A 200 -1.02 -11.01 -8.57
C ARG A 200 -1.61 -9.72 -8.00
N GLY A 201 -2.76 -9.29 -8.54
CA GLY A 201 -3.45 -8.09 -8.12
C GLY A 201 -4.29 -8.40 -6.90
N CYS A 202 -4.15 -7.55 -5.88
CA CYS A 202 -4.93 -7.74 -4.67
C CYS A 202 -6.10 -6.79 -4.65
N TYR A 203 -7.27 -7.38 -4.88
CA TYR A 203 -8.52 -6.67 -4.97
C TYR A 203 -8.99 -6.25 -3.58
N GLU A 204 -9.14 -4.94 -3.39
CA GLU A 204 -10.00 -4.38 -2.37
C GLU A 204 -11.09 -3.60 -3.08
N ASP A 205 -12.35 -3.98 -2.82
CA ASP A 205 -13.64 -3.28 -2.96
C ASP A 205 -13.92 -2.25 -4.08
N GLU A 206 -12.96 -1.47 -4.61
CA GLU A 206 -13.06 -0.67 -5.83
C GLU A 206 -11.74 -0.54 -6.61
N TYR A 207 -11.86 -0.27 -7.92
CA TYR A 207 -10.71 -0.03 -8.80
C TYR A 207 -10.10 1.37 -8.60
N PRO A 208 -8.78 1.55 -8.79
CA PRO A 208 -8.16 2.86 -8.82
C PRO A 208 -8.73 3.75 -9.93
N TYR A 209 -8.44 5.04 -9.81
CA TYR A 209 -8.86 6.06 -10.76
C TYR A 209 -7.66 6.80 -11.35
N LEU A 210 -7.82 7.30 -12.56
CA LEU A 210 -6.90 8.22 -13.21
C LEU A 210 -7.62 9.49 -13.65
N LEU A 211 -6.90 10.59 -13.67
CA LEU A 211 -7.33 11.84 -14.29
C LEU A 211 -6.47 12.10 -15.52
N LYS A 212 -7.10 12.16 -16.71
CA LYS A 212 -6.41 12.52 -17.95
C LYS A 212 -6.17 14.03 -18.02
N ARG A 213 -5.14 14.44 -18.77
CA ARG A 213 -4.91 15.85 -19.09
C ARG A 213 -6.06 16.39 -19.92
N ASN A 214 -6.44 17.62 -19.63
CA ASN A 214 -7.60 18.29 -20.22
C ASN A 214 -8.95 17.62 -19.90
N ALA A 215 -8.97 16.53 -19.12
CA ALA A 215 -10.18 15.99 -18.56
C ALA A 215 -10.47 16.66 -17.21
N THR A 216 -11.75 16.84 -16.93
CA THR A 216 -12.27 17.29 -15.63
C THR A 216 -12.81 16.12 -14.80
N GLN A 217 -13.03 14.97 -15.43
CA GLN A 217 -13.60 13.79 -14.80
C GLN A 217 -12.55 12.70 -14.57
N TRP A 218 -12.59 12.14 -13.36
CA TRP A 218 -11.84 10.94 -13.02
C TRP A 218 -12.41 9.74 -13.77
N THR A 219 -11.54 8.97 -14.39
CA THR A 219 -11.87 7.71 -15.08
C THR A 219 -11.42 6.55 -14.22
N ARG A 220 -12.30 5.58 -14.00
CA ARG A 220 -11.95 4.37 -13.25
C ARG A 220 -11.09 3.45 -14.12
N PHE A 221 -10.17 2.70 -13.53
CA PHE A 221 -9.19 1.92 -14.31
C PHE A 221 -9.85 0.92 -15.26
N ASP A 222 -10.90 0.21 -14.84
CA ASP A 222 -11.66 -0.72 -15.68
C ASP A 222 -12.38 -0.07 -16.88
N GLN A 223 -12.55 1.25 -16.86
CA GLN A 223 -13.17 2.02 -17.94
C GLN A 223 -12.15 2.62 -18.91
N ASP A 224 -10.86 2.55 -18.61
CA ASP A 224 -9.79 3.08 -19.45
C ASP A 224 -9.18 1.99 -20.33
N THR A 225 -8.95 2.31 -21.61
CA THR A 225 -8.44 1.36 -22.61
C THR A 225 -7.07 0.76 -22.30
N VAL A 226 -6.27 1.43 -21.47
CA VAL A 226 -4.92 1.01 -21.06
C VAL A 226 -4.96 0.48 -19.64
N TYR A 227 -5.55 1.24 -18.71
CA TYR A 227 -5.55 0.89 -17.29
C TYR A 227 -6.52 -0.23 -16.92
N ASN A 228 -7.43 -0.64 -17.80
CA ASN A 228 -8.36 -1.75 -17.55
C ASN A 228 -7.61 -3.06 -17.24
N TYR A 229 -6.44 -3.27 -17.84
CA TYR A 229 -5.62 -4.45 -17.55
C TYR A 229 -5.07 -4.48 -16.12
N TYR A 230 -4.89 -3.29 -15.55
CA TYR A 230 -4.44 -3.09 -14.18
C TYR A 230 -5.56 -2.83 -13.18
N ARG A 231 -6.83 -2.94 -13.58
CA ARG A 231 -7.95 -2.54 -12.73
C ARG A 231 -7.93 -3.14 -11.32
N LYS A 232 -7.40 -4.36 -11.12
CA LYS A 232 -7.29 -5.00 -9.80
C LYS A 232 -6.06 -4.55 -8.98
N MET A 233 -5.29 -3.57 -9.44
CA MET A 233 -4.13 -3.09 -8.68
C MET A 233 -4.55 -2.24 -7.49
N HIS A 234 -3.71 -2.24 -6.45
CA HIS A 234 -3.73 -1.26 -5.38
C HIS A 234 -2.51 -0.36 -5.50
N ILE A 235 -2.71 0.95 -5.48
CA ILE A 235 -1.62 1.92 -5.43
C ILE A 235 -1.22 2.13 -3.97
N GLY A 236 0.08 2.14 -3.66
CA GLY A 236 0.65 2.20 -2.32
C GLY A 236 0.51 3.54 -1.59
N PHE A 237 -0.69 4.11 -1.59
CA PHE A 237 -1.06 5.37 -0.98
C PHE A 237 -1.77 5.15 0.35
N PHE A 238 -1.05 4.64 1.35
CA PHE A 238 -1.68 4.21 2.60
C PHE A 238 -2.10 5.38 3.50
N PRO A 239 -3.37 5.49 3.93
CA PRO A 239 -3.81 6.60 4.76
C PRO A 239 -3.13 6.55 6.12
N ILE A 240 -2.66 7.71 6.58
CA ILE A 240 -2.26 7.92 7.98
C ILE A 240 -3.50 8.43 8.71
N ILE A 241 -3.95 7.67 9.71
CA ILE A 241 -5.17 7.94 10.47
C ILE A 241 -4.85 8.13 11.95
N LEU A 242 -5.67 8.92 12.63
CA LEU A 242 -5.69 9.00 14.09
C LEU A 242 -6.81 8.12 14.63
N ILE A 243 -6.44 7.17 15.48
CA ILE A 243 -7.39 6.32 16.21
C ILE A 243 -7.37 6.77 17.68
N PRO A 244 -8.51 7.08 18.29
CA PRO A 244 -8.55 7.39 19.71
C PRO A 244 -8.06 6.17 20.50
N ARG A 245 -7.13 6.39 21.44
CA ARG A 245 -6.69 5.31 22.33
C ARG A 245 -7.89 4.88 23.16
N PRO A 246 -8.27 3.59 23.14
CA PRO A 246 -9.19 3.09 24.15
C PRO A 246 -8.52 3.23 25.51
N ASP A 247 -9.31 3.59 26.52
CA ASP A 247 -8.86 3.49 27.91
C ASP A 247 -8.39 2.05 28.17
N SER A 248 -7.33 1.90 28.95
CA SER A 248 -6.46 0.72 29.08
C SER A 248 -7.13 -0.62 29.43
N SER A 249 -8.45 -0.65 29.61
CA SER A 249 -9.23 -1.83 30.00
C SER A 249 -9.64 -2.75 28.85
N ASN A 250 -9.54 -2.36 27.56
CA ASN A 250 -10.08 -3.16 26.44
C ASN A 250 -9.08 -3.50 25.30
N LEU A 251 -7.77 -3.33 25.50
CA LEU A 251 -6.74 -3.37 24.44
C LEU A 251 -6.35 -4.76 23.88
N VAL A 252 -6.99 -5.86 24.30
CA VAL A 252 -6.50 -7.21 23.96
C VAL A 252 -6.90 -7.65 22.54
N ASN A 253 -7.93 -7.05 21.92
CA ASN A 253 -8.52 -7.60 20.69
C ASN A 253 -8.11 -6.92 19.37
N ASP A 254 -7.47 -5.74 19.38
CA ASP A 254 -7.16 -5.01 18.13
C ASP A 254 -5.69 -5.02 17.70
N ILE A 255 -4.77 -5.36 18.61
CA ILE A 255 -3.32 -5.32 18.30
C ILE A 255 -2.96 -6.28 17.15
N ASP A 256 -3.67 -7.41 17.03
CA ASP A 256 -3.46 -8.37 15.96
C ASP A 256 -3.70 -7.75 14.58
N ASN A 257 -4.63 -6.82 14.41
CA ASN A 257 -4.88 -6.19 13.11
C ASN A 257 -3.81 -5.16 12.72
N THR A 258 -3.04 -4.68 13.69
CA THR A 258 -2.03 -3.62 13.50
C THR A 258 -0.64 -4.15 13.14
N CYS A 259 -0.41 -5.45 13.30
CA CYS A 259 0.85 -6.12 13.04
C CYS A 259 0.63 -7.21 12.00
N ASN A 260 1.55 -7.43 11.07
CA ASN A 260 1.44 -8.44 10.01
C ASN A 260 2.79 -9.08 9.71
N VAL A 261 2.71 -10.33 9.26
CA VAL A 261 3.85 -11.20 8.95
C VAL A 261 3.55 -11.86 7.60
N PHE A 262 4.41 -11.66 6.61
CA PHE A 262 4.20 -12.17 5.25
C PHE A 262 5.52 -12.44 4.50
N PRO A 263 5.57 -13.28 3.45
CA PRO A 263 4.46 -14.08 2.95
C PRO A 263 4.06 -15.15 3.97
N ASN A 264 2.86 -15.69 3.79
CA ASN A 264 2.37 -16.84 4.55
C ASN A 264 1.50 -17.68 3.60
N PRO A 265 1.95 -18.84 3.12
CA PRO A 265 3.15 -19.58 3.53
C PRO A 265 4.48 -18.86 3.23
N ALA A 266 5.50 -19.12 4.03
CA ALA A 266 6.86 -18.58 3.90
C ALA A 266 7.87 -19.70 3.70
N LYS A 267 8.96 -19.41 2.99
CA LYS A 267 10.06 -20.37 2.77
C LYS A 267 11.27 -20.00 3.60
N ASP A 268 12.08 -19.07 3.10
CA ASP A 268 13.35 -18.70 3.74
C ASP A 268 13.27 -17.39 4.53
N ARG A 269 12.31 -16.52 4.20
CA ARG A 269 12.22 -15.17 4.77
C ARG A 269 10.77 -14.75 4.96
N LEU A 270 10.55 -13.94 5.98
CA LEU A 270 9.31 -13.19 6.19
C LEU A 270 9.62 -11.71 6.36
N LYS A 271 8.65 -10.86 6.08
CA LYS A 271 8.62 -9.44 6.38
C LYS A 271 7.60 -9.23 7.49
N VAL A 272 8.08 -8.60 8.56
CA VAL A 272 7.23 -8.02 9.59
C VAL A 272 6.87 -6.61 9.16
N ILE A 273 5.59 -6.25 9.21
CA ILE A 273 5.11 -4.87 9.13
C ILE A 273 4.19 -4.61 10.31
N SER A 274 4.33 -3.47 10.95
CA SER A 274 3.51 -3.08 12.08
C SER A 274 3.27 -1.58 12.10
N GLN A 275 2.09 -1.21 12.56
CA GLN A 275 1.72 0.18 12.83
C GLN A 275 2.49 0.76 14.02
N PHE A 276 2.95 -0.10 14.94
CA PHE A 276 3.76 0.26 16.10
C PHE A 276 5.19 -0.27 15.95
N LYS A 277 6.17 0.43 16.54
CA LYS A 277 7.57 -0.03 16.54
C LYS A 277 7.64 -1.39 17.24
N VAL A 278 7.93 -2.45 16.49
CA VAL A 278 8.09 -3.79 17.03
C VAL A 278 9.43 -3.83 17.74
N LYS A 279 9.42 -4.20 19.01
CA LYS A 279 10.65 -4.38 19.80
C LYS A 279 11.35 -5.65 19.33
N ASP A 280 10.63 -6.76 19.38
CA ASP A 280 11.11 -8.09 19.01
C ASP A 280 9.95 -8.98 18.55
N ILE A 281 10.31 -10.08 17.90
CA ILE A 281 9.39 -11.17 17.59
C ILE A 281 9.87 -12.46 18.22
N GLU A 282 8.93 -13.30 18.61
CA GLU A 282 9.15 -14.64 19.12
C GLU A 282 8.36 -15.64 18.29
N ILE A 283 9.01 -16.72 17.86
CA ILE A 283 8.40 -17.78 17.05
C ILE A 283 8.30 -19.04 17.89
N TYR A 284 7.12 -19.65 17.90
CA TYR A 284 6.80 -20.85 18.65
C TYR A 284 6.31 -21.93 17.70
N ASN A 285 6.69 -23.18 17.93
CA ASN A 285 6.10 -24.32 17.21
C ASN A 285 4.67 -24.62 17.72
N ILE A 286 3.95 -25.54 17.07
CA ILE A 286 2.58 -25.93 17.46
C ILE A 286 2.47 -26.48 18.89
N SER A 287 3.56 -27.00 19.46
CA SER A 287 3.62 -27.50 20.84
C SER A 287 3.87 -26.39 21.86
N GLY A 288 3.95 -25.13 21.43
CA GLY A 288 4.18 -23.97 22.29
C GLY A 288 5.64 -23.76 22.70
N ILE A 289 6.59 -24.48 22.10
CA ILE A 289 8.01 -24.30 22.36
C ILE A 289 8.52 -23.12 21.54
N LYS A 290 9.16 -22.16 22.20
CA LYS A 290 9.84 -21.04 21.54
C LYS A 290 11.06 -21.55 20.79
N VAL A 291 11.08 -21.36 19.47
CA VAL A 291 12.17 -21.82 18.60
C VAL A 291 13.07 -20.67 18.14
N LYS A 292 12.58 -19.43 18.16
CA LYS A 292 13.37 -18.27 17.71
C LYS A 292 12.93 -16.97 18.38
N THR A 293 13.89 -16.06 18.62
CA THR A 293 13.63 -14.67 19.02
C THR A 293 14.49 -13.74 18.18
N ILE A 294 13.89 -12.70 17.60
CA ILE A 294 14.60 -11.71 16.79
C ILE A 294 14.27 -10.30 17.27
N ALA A 295 15.30 -9.51 17.58
CA ALA A 295 15.14 -8.08 17.82
C ALA A 295 14.82 -7.34 16.50
N ILE A 296 13.74 -6.57 16.49
CA ILE A 296 13.27 -5.83 15.31
C ILE A 296 13.62 -4.35 15.43
N ASN A 297 13.21 -3.71 16.52
CA ASN A 297 13.35 -2.27 16.79
C ASN A 297 12.97 -1.37 15.60
N SER A 298 11.97 -1.76 14.81
CA SER A 298 11.53 -1.10 13.58
C SER A 298 10.03 -1.29 13.37
N TYR A 299 9.43 -0.50 12.49
CA TYR A 299 8.05 -0.67 12.02
C TYR A 299 7.95 -1.76 10.94
N GLU A 300 9.04 -1.99 10.21
CA GLU A 300 9.16 -3.08 9.26
C GLU A 300 10.55 -3.70 9.27
N LYS A 301 10.64 -5.00 9.00
CA LYS A 301 11.93 -5.71 8.88
C LYS A 301 11.77 -7.05 8.18
N PHE A 302 12.73 -7.39 7.32
CA PHE A 302 12.90 -8.75 6.82
C PHE A 302 13.60 -9.61 7.87
N VAL A 303 13.07 -10.80 8.10
CA VAL A 303 13.53 -11.79 9.05
C VAL A 303 13.82 -13.07 8.29
N ASP A 304 15.03 -13.59 8.47
CA ASP A 304 15.43 -14.90 7.97
C ASP A 304 14.82 -16.00 8.86
N ILE A 305 14.19 -16.98 8.23
CA ILE A 305 13.56 -18.15 8.85
C ILE A 305 13.99 -19.45 8.18
N SER A 306 15.04 -19.43 7.35
CA SER A 306 15.54 -20.60 6.60
C SER A 306 16.00 -21.77 7.48
N ASP A 307 16.22 -21.52 8.76
CA ASP A 307 16.54 -22.50 9.80
C ASP A 307 15.30 -23.20 10.40
N LEU A 308 14.09 -22.73 10.10
CA LEU A 308 12.85 -23.36 10.55
C LEU A 308 12.49 -24.54 9.63
N ILE A 309 12.13 -25.65 10.25
CA ILE A 309 11.61 -26.83 9.54
C ILE A 309 10.20 -26.51 9.00
N ALA A 310 9.85 -27.08 7.84
CA ALA A 310 8.51 -26.99 7.30
C ALA A 310 7.44 -27.37 8.34
N GLY A 311 6.43 -26.52 8.51
CA GLY A 311 5.43 -26.70 9.56
C GLY A 311 4.65 -25.44 9.93
N THR A 312 3.76 -25.57 10.92
CA THR A 312 2.97 -24.44 11.45
C THR A 312 3.62 -23.86 12.70
N TYR A 313 3.63 -22.53 12.77
CA TYR A 313 4.20 -21.75 13.85
C TYR A 313 3.24 -20.65 14.32
N ILE A 314 3.50 -20.16 15.53
CA ILE A 314 2.88 -18.99 16.12
C ILE A 314 3.97 -17.92 16.29
N VAL A 315 3.77 -16.77 15.67
CA VAL A 315 4.64 -15.60 15.78
C VAL A 315 4.01 -14.59 16.71
N LYS A 316 4.71 -14.23 17.79
CA LYS A 316 4.32 -13.15 18.69
C LYS A 316 5.16 -11.92 18.40
N LEU A 317 4.51 -10.78 18.17
CA LEU A 317 5.16 -9.50 17.93
C LEU A 317 4.98 -8.60 19.15
N HIS A 318 6.08 -8.25 19.79
CA HIS A 318 6.08 -7.42 20.99
C HIS A 318 6.14 -5.95 20.60
N THR A 319 5.09 -5.22 20.94
CA THR A 319 5.00 -3.78 20.70
C THR A 319 4.75 -3.03 22.01
N PRO A 320 4.97 -1.71 22.05
CA PRO A 320 4.55 -0.88 23.19
C PRO A 320 3.05 -0.90 23.48
N ARG A 321 2.23 -1.45 22.57
CA ARG A 321 0.76 -1.52 22.67
C ARG A 321 0.25 -2.89 23.09
N GLY A 322 1.13 -3.88 23.20
CA GLY A 322 0.78 -5.26 23.52
C GLY A 322 1.45 -6.25 22.58
N ILE A 323 0.96 -7.49 22.63
CA ILE A 323 1.51 -8.61 21.88
C ILE A 323 0.53 -8.99 20.79
N ALA A 324 0.92 -8.82 19.52
CA ALA A 324 0.18 -9.39 18.40
C ALA A 324 0.58 -10.84 18.17
N THR A 325 -0.37 -11.70 17.83
CA THR A 325 -0.17 -13.12 17.56
C THR A 325 -0.57 -13.44 16.11
N LYS A 326 0.34 -14.06 15.37
CA LYS A 326 0.13 -14.46 13.96
C LYS A 326 0.44 -15.92 13.75
N LYS A 327 -0.39 -16.60 12.98
CA LYS A 327 -0.08 -17.94 12.47
C LYS A 327 0.87 -17.80 11.29
N LEU A 328 1.90 -18.64 11.24
CA LEU A 328 2.85 -18.74 10.13
C LEU A 328 2.90 -20.19 9.65
N LEU A 329 2.87 -20.41 8.34
CA LEU A 329 3.11 -21.70 7.70
C LEU A 329 4.46 -21.62 6.98
N VAL A 330 5.38 -22.52 7.30
CA VAL A 330 6.71 -22.64 6.67
C VAL A 330 6.71 -23.85 5.73
N GLU A 331 7.25 -23.69 4.52
CA GLU A 331 7.32 -24.70 3.45
C GLU A 331 8.66 -25.45 3.35
#